data_AF-A0A291GLA4-F1
#
_entry.id   AF-A0A291GLA4-F1
#
_cell.length_a   1.000
_cell.length_b   1.000
_cell.length_c   1.000
_cell.angle_alpha   90.00
_cell.angle_beta   90.00
_cell.angle_gamma   90.00
#
_symmetry.space_group_name_H-M   'P 1'
#
loop_
_entity.id
_entity.type
_entity.pdbx_description
1 polymer ?
#
loop_
_entity_poly.entity_id
_entity_poly.type
_entity_poly.pdbx_seq_one_letter_code
_entity_poly.pdbx_strand_id
1 'polypeptide(L)'
;MTSPHARPLPPLRELPPPQQLPRDSSSLVPPGEIIAESKAAIRRRLLRILWAPGLVLLGLWYLLLMLYVSGASPAFWFFSLLAALGDPSFLDAAIMSLGFTPSGLGTAFLVVPAAATLLSLPMALLAPSLLAGLRPRLFLSERAFQREVATRVTALLMLPPILVVLLLPLTVLLDLTQPWSGLGAGPLSAWCLGLAALQLAWVLVRRLVPASSLLGITEAGALVTTARLERDLDKRAAAAAQVRAQDRRHLPPNLGTPALGGAATPRGALRALGLIARSSLTWVVPAALGIGWAIFAITDLVTVLSGLASMDLTQMTSPLPWQQPAVAAPLCALVLGGLALSPALSVLLAATQRDQVRDQRTYEEWAHRARVNPWEARVVGLTGWFAAGWMLLGAVLAALVLHLLQVATALSWAWIVMIVLVLVPLQGLAAEAAMRAGLRDVLYGPAGDFMLRESPYALVAPDLGTRADRAKDPAVRAALRKRLQAAGGDPDAPQLLEIFDLDTAGERLWVDDSEPGAGDTAVREADLARGTLPDFGGEGSAFTGGGQEPAALEAPQHGIPESLGGLRDRRR
;
A
#
# COMPACT_ATOMS: atom_id res chain seq x y z
N MET A 1 -10.56 -31.49 -14.54
CA MET A 1 -11.78 -32.07 -15.13
C MET A 1 -12.67 -32.53 -14.00
N THR A 2 -13.90 -32.01 -13.91
CA THR A 2 -14.89 -32.39 -12.88
C THR A 2 -15.64 -33.64 -13.30
N SER A 3 -15.92 -34.53 -12.35
CA SER A 3 -16.64 -35.80 -12.57
C SER A 3 -17.96 -35.60 -13.35
N PRO A 4 -18.29 -36.49 -14.32
CA PRO A 4 -19.51 -36.42 -15.13
C PRO A 4 -20.82 -36.60 -14.32
N HIS A 5 -20.74 -36.91 -13.02
CA HIS A 5 -21.88 -37.09 -12.13
C HIS A 5 -22.03 -36.01 -11.04
N ALA A 6 -21.20 -34.96 -11.05
CA ALA A 6 -21.37 -33.87 -10.10
C ALA A 6 -22.58 -33.00 -10.50
N ARG A 7 -23.68 -33.09 -9.74
CA ARG A 7 -24.81 -32.15 -9.87
C ARG A 7 -24.27 -30.71 -9.78
N PRO A 8 -24.59 -29.83 -10.74
CA PRO A 8 -24.17 -28.44 -10.67
C PRO A 8 -24.77 -27.81 -9.41
N LEU A 9 -23.91 -27.32 -8.51
CA LEU A 9 -24.37 -26.58 -7.33
C LEU A 9 -25.21 -25.38 -7.78
N PRO A 10 -26.31 -25.06 -7.06
CA PRO A 10 -27.09 -23.88 -7.35
C PRO A 10 -26.23 -22.62 -7.21
N PRO A 11 -26.53 -21.55 -7.97
CA PRO A 11 -25.80 -20.31 -7.85
C PRO A 11 -25.96 -19.71 -6.46
N LEU A 12 -24.91 -19.04 -6.01
CA LEU A 12 -24.88 -18.35 -4.73
C LEU A 12 -25.66 -17.03 -4.83
N ARG A 13 -26.98 -17.14 -4.74
CA ARG A 13 -27.90 -16.01 -4.68
C ARG A 13 -28.13 -15.62 -3.22
N GLU A 14 -28.26 -14.31 -2.98
CA GLU A 14 -28.76 -13.74 -1.71
C GLU A 14 -27.93 -14.07 -0.46
N LEU A 15 -26.62 -14.27 -0.60
CA LEU A 15 -25.75 -14.42 0.57
C LEU A 15 -25.71 -13.11 1.38
N PRO A 16 -25.72 -13.17 2.72
CA PRO A 16 -25.65 -11.96 3.52
C PRO A 16 -24.40 -11.16 3.15
N PRO A 17 -24.47 -9.81 3.15
CA PRO A 17 -23.30 -8.99 2.88
C PRO A 17 -22.19 -9.32 3.91
N PRO A 18 -20.91 -9.15 3.54
CA PRO A 18 -19.82 -9.42 4.45
C PRO A 18 -19.99 -8.57 5.72
N GLN A 19 -19.98 -9.23 6.89
CA GLN A 19 -20.15 -8.55 8.17
C GLN A 19 -18.94 -7.66 8.44
N GLN A 20 -19.21 -6.40 8.79
CA GLN A 20 -18.18 -5.48 9.27
C GLN A 20 -17.86 -5.79 10.73
N LEU A 21 -16.60 -5.61 11.09
CA LEU A 21 -16.16 -5.70 12.47
C LEU A 21 -16.67 -4.48 13.26
N PRO A 22 -17.00 -4.67 14.55
CA PRO A 22 -17.31 -3.55 15.43
C PRO A 22 -16.12 -2.59 15.46
N ARG A 23 -16.38 -1.28 15.38
CA ARG A 23 -15.32 -0.29 15.44
C ARG A 23 -14.74 -0.27 16.84
N ASP A 24 -13.42 -0.44 16.94
CA ASP A 24 -12.69 -0.29 18.20
C ASP A 24 -13.00 1.07 18.85
N SER A 25 -13.27 1.08 20.15
CA SER A 25 -13.51 2.31 20.90
C SER A 25 -12.24 3.16 20.94
N SER A 26 -12.41 4.49 20.82
CA SER A 26 -11.30 5.46 20.84
C SER A 26 -10.51 5.46 22.16
N SER A 27 -11.08 4.89 23.23
CA SER A 27 -10.43 4.66 24.52
C SER A 27 -9.38 3.55 24.50
N LEU A 28 -9.30 2.76 23.42
CA LEU A 28 -8.31 1.68 23.29
C LEU A 28 -6.95 2.17 22.75
N VAL A 29 -6.87 3.43 22.29
CA VAL A 29 -5.66 4.02 21.68
C VAL A 29 -4.48 3.93 22.66
N PRO A 30 -3.32 3.44 22.22
CA PRO A 30 -2.18 3.24 23.11
C PRO A 30 -1.64 4.56 23.69
N PRO A 31 -1.07 4.52 24.91
CA PRO A 31 -0.56 5.71 25.57
C PRO A 31 0.60 6.35 24.78
N GLY A 32 0.60 7.68 24.70
CA GLY A 32 1.57 8.46 23.90
C GLY A 32 3.04 8.23 24.27
N GLU A 33 3.32 7.76 25.48
CA GLU A 33 4.67 7.42 25.96
C GLU A 33 5.29 6.24 25.19
N ILE A 34 4.52 5.18 24.94
CA ILE A 34 5.00 4.02 24.19
C ILE A 34 5.14 4.36 22.70
N ILE A 35 4.31 5.27 22.19
CA ILE A 35 4.42 5.83 20.84
C ILE A 35 5.72 6.68 20.70
N ALA A 36 6.21 7.30 21.78
CA ALA A 36 7.44 8.08 21.76
C ALA A 36 8.70 7.20 21.75
N GLU A 37 8.74 6.14 22.56
CA GLU A 37 9.86 5.19 22.61
C GLU A 37 10.03 4.41 21.31
N SER A 38 8.91 3.94 20.73
CA SER A 38 8.88 3.32 19.40
C SER A 38 9.40 4.26 18.32
N LYS A 39 8.97 5.52 18.29
CA LYS A 39 9.48 6.53 17.35
C LYS A 39 10.99 6.74 17.50
N ALA A 40 11.50 6.79 18.72
CA ALA A 40 12.94 6.94 18.97
C ALA A 40 13.74 5.73 18.48
N ALA A 41 13.24 4.51 18.70
CA ALA A 41 13.88 3.28 18.21
C ALA A 41 13.89 3.21 16.67
N ILE A 42 12.76 3.51 16.03
CA ILE A 42 12.65 3.58 14.56
C ILE A 42 13.61 4.64 14.01
N ARG A 43 13.66 5.83 14.61
CA ARG A 43 14.57 6.91 14.20
C ARG A 43 16.03 6.47 14.26
N ARG A 44 16.46 5.83 15.35
CA ARG A 44 17.85 5.33 15.50
C ARG A 44 18.19 4.30 14.42
N ARG A 45 17.29 3.35 14.15
CA ARG A 45 17.50 2.33 13.10
C ARG A 45 17.54 2.95 11.70
N LEU A 46 16.63 3.88 11.42
CA LEU A 46 16.61 4.60 10.15
C LEU A 46 17.91 5.36 9.90
N LEU A 47 18.41 6.11 10.89
CA LEU A 47 19.67 6.85 10.78
C LEU A 47 20.88 5.96 10.46
N ARG A 48 20.91 4.71 10.98
CA ARG A 48 21.99 3.75 10.68
C ARG A 48 21.96 3.24 9.24
N ILE A 49 20.78 3.19 8.62
CA ILE A 49 20.59 2.66 7.26
C ILE A 49 20.60 3.79 6.22
N LEU A 50 20.43 5.04 6.64
CA LEU A 50 20.21 6.20 5.77
C LEU A 50 21.37 6.53 4.82
N TRP A 51 22.59 6.08 5.12
CA TRP A 51 23.74 6.30 4.23
C TRP A 51 23.54 5.70 2.83
N ALA A 52 22.93 4.51 2.74
CA ALA A 52 22.72 3.80 1.49
C ALA A 52 21.71 4.51 0.55
N PRO A 53 20.48 4.86 0.98
CA PRO A 53 19.59 5.69 0.18
C PRO A 53 20.15 7.10 -0.03
N GLY A 54 20.99 7.62 0.89
CA GLY A 54 21.71 8.88 0.72
C GLY A 54 22.64 8.88 -0.51
N LEU A 55 23.36 7.79 -0.75
CA LEU A 55 24.20 7.64 -1.96
C LEU A 55 23.35 7.59 -3.24
N VAL A 56 22.20 6.92 -3.20
CA VAL A 56 21.26 6.90 -4.35
C VAL A 56 20.71 8.29 -4.63
N LEU A 57 20.33 9.05 -3.58
CA LEU A 57 19.88 10.42 -3.72
C LEU A 57 20.97 11.34 -4.28
N LEU A 58 22.21 11.18 -3.80
CA LEU A 58 23.36 11.92 -4.32
C LEU A 58 23.54 11.66 -5.82
N GLY A 59 23.58 10.38 -6.23
CA GLY A 59 23.66 9.99 -7.64
C GLY A 59 22.49 10.50 -8.47
N LEU A 60 21.27 10.47 -7.92
CA LEU A 60 20.09 11.04 -8.55
C LEU A 60 20.24 12.54 -8.77
N TRP A 61 20.70 13.31 -7.79
CA TRP A 61 20.89 14.75 -7.94
C TRP A 61 21.97 15.10 -8.96
N TYR A 62 23.06 14.34 -9.02
CA TYR A 62 24.05 14.47 -10.10
C TYR A 62 23.43 14.21 -11.47
N LEU A 63 22.64 13.15 -11.59
CA LEU A 63 21.96 12.81 -12.84
C LEU A 63 20.94 13.88 -13.23
N LEU A 64 20.14 14.38 -12.30
CA LEU A 64 19.17 15.45 -12.55
C LEU A 64 19.86 16.75 -12.94
N LEU A 65 20.99 17.09 -12.31
CA LEU A 65 21.79 18.26 -12.68
C LEU A 65 22.38 18.11 -14.08
N MET A 66 22.93 16.93 -14.42
CA MET A 66 23.39 16.63 -15.78
C MET A 66 22.25 16.81 -16.80
N LEU A 67 21.08 16.23 -16.53
CA LEU A 67 19.90 16.35 -17.40
C LEU A 67 19.42 17.79 -17.52
N TYR A 68 19.51 18.60 -16.47
CA TYR A 68 19.16 20.01 -16.52
C TYR A 68 20.10 20.80 -17.44
N VAL A 69 21.41 20.58 -17.32
CA VAL A 69 22.44 21.24 -18.14
C VAL A 69 22.35 20.78 -19.59
N SER A 70 22.38 19.46 -19.82
CA SER A 70 22.29 18.89 -21.17
C SER A 70 20.92 19.15 -21.81
N GLY A 71 19.88 19.30 -20.98
CA GLY A 71 18.50 19.49 -21.41
C GLY A 71 18.23 20.82 -22.09
N ALA A 72 19.09 21.83 -21.94
CA ALA A 72 18.92 23.09 -22.68
C ALA A 72 18.85 22.84 -24.20
N SER A 73 19.73 21.98 -24.73
CA SER A 73 19.57 21.32 -26.03
C SER A 73 20.55 20.14 -26.13
N PRO A 74 20.09 18.88 -25.99
CA PRO A 74 20.95 17.72 -26.06
C PRO A 74 21.74 17.60 -27.38
N ALA A 75 21.10 17.89 -28.52
CA ALA A 75 21.75 17.82 -29.82
C ALA A 75 22.82 18.91 -29.98
N PHE A 76 22.55 20.13 -29.53
CA PHE A 76 23.54 21.21 -29.59
C PHE A 76 24.77 20.89 -28.72
N TRP A 77 24.57 20.39 -27.49
CA TRP A 77 25.67 19.92 -26.64
C TRP A 77 26.48 18.82 -27.31
N PHE A 78 25.82 17.85 -27.92
CA PHE A 78 26.50 16.75 -28.61
C PHE A 78 27.39 17.25 -29.76
N PHE A 79 26.87 18.11 -30.64
CA PHE A 79 27.67 18.68 -31.74
C PHE A 79 28.80 19.59 -31.23
N SER A 80 28.54 20.35 -30.17
CA SER A 80 29.55 21.23 -29.56
C SER A 80 30.69 20.43 -28.92
N LEU A 81 30.39 19.30 -28.26
CA LEU A 81 31.39 18.39 -27.72
C LEU A 81 32.20 17.71 -28.82
N LEU A 82 31.57 17.33 -29.93
CA LEU A 82 32.29 16.80 -31.10
C LEU A 82 33.22 17.86 -31.72
N ALA A 83 32.76 19.10 -31.85
CA ALA A 83 33.57 20.21 -32.34
C ALA A 83 34.73 20.54 -31.38
N ALA A 84 34.50 20.40 -30.07
CA ALA A 84 35.51 20.63 -29.03
C ALA A 84 36.69 19.66 -29.09
N LEU A 85 36.54 18.49 -29.74
CA LEU A 85 37.67 17.59 -30.03
C LEU A 85 38.68 18.21 -31.00
N GLY A 86 38.24 19.14 -31.86
CA GLY A 86 39.09 19.89 -32.79
C GLY A 86 39.58 21.21 -32.21
N ASP A 87 38.69 21.97 -31.55
CA ASP A 87 39.03 23.23 -30.89
C ASP A 87 38.23 23.41 -29.59
N PRO A 88 38.88 23.46 -28.41
CA PRO A 88 38.18 23.56 -27.13
C PRO A 88 37.35 24.84 -26.96
N SER A 89 37.60 25.89 -27.76
CA SER A 89 36.84 27.14 -27.71
C SER A 89 35.35 26.95 -28.05
N PHE A 90 35.00 25.91 -28.81
CA PHE A 90 33.61 25.57 -29.10
C PHE A 90 32.83 25.15 -27.86
N LEU A 91 33.49 24.56 -26.85
CA LEU A 91 32.84 24.21 -25.60
C LEU A 91 32.50 25.45 -24.77
N ASP A 92 33.43 26.41 -24.69
CA ASP A 92 33.23 27.67 -23.99
C ASP A 92 32.13 28.51 -24.65
N ALA A 93 32.11 28.54 -25.99
CA ALA A 93 31.05 29.18 -26.75
C ALA A 93 29.68 28.55 -26.48
N ALA A 94 29.60 27.21 -26.43
CA ALA A 94 28.36 26.48 -26.16
C ALA A 94 27.82 26.73 -24.74
N ILE A 95 28.70 26.77 -23.73
CA ILE A 95 28.35 27.09 -22.35
C ILE A 95 27.68 28.47 -22.29
N MET A 96 28.32 29.47 -22.90
CA MET A 96 27.83 30.85 -22.88
C MET A 96 26.55 31.02 -23.71
N SER A 97 26.45 30.37 -24.87
CA SER A 97 25.28 30.48 -25.76
C SER A 97 24.02 29.88 -25.15
N LEU A 98 24.17 28.86 -24.29
CA LEU A 98 23.06 28.24 -23.56
C LEU A 98 22.73 28.95 -22.24
N GLY A 99 23.37 30.10 -21.96
CA GLY A 99 23.11 30.91 -20.77
C GLY A 99 23.77 30.39 -19.49
N PHE A 100 24.75 29.49 -19.60
CA PHE A 100 25.56 29.03 -18.48
C PHE A 100 26.88 29.80 -18.38
N THR A 101 27.52 29.73 -17.21
CA THR A 101 28.90 30.20 -17.01
C THR A 101 29.79 29.03 -16.57
N PRO A 102 31.06 28.96 -17.00
CA PRO A 102 31.95 27.86 -16.60
C PRO A 102 32.10 27.71 -15.08
N SER A 103 32.22 28.83 -14.37
CA SER A 103 32.27 28.87 -12.90
C SER A 103 30.94 28.49 -12.25
N GLY A 104 29.81 28.91 -12.83
CA GLY A 104 28.47 28.51 -12.38
C GLY A 104 28.24 27.01 -12.51
N LEU A 105 28.66 26.39 -13.62
CA LEU A 105 28.58 24.94 -13.81
C LEU A 105 29.48 24.21 -12.81
N GLY A 106 30.74 24.62 -12.69
CA GLY A 106 31.67 23.99 -11.75
C GLY A 106 31.19 24.04 -10.30
N THR A 107 30.68 25.20 -9.85
CA THR A 107 30.09 25.34 -8.51
C THR A 107 28.81 24.54 -8.34
N ALA A 108 27.94 24.49 -9.36
CA ALA A 108 26.72 23.69 -9.32
C ALA A 108 27.02 22.20 -9.15
N PHE A 109 27.96 21.64 -9.93
CA PHE A 109 28.35 20.22 -9.82
C PHE A 109 29.00 19.87 -8.47
N LEU A 110 29.76 20.81 -7.89
CA LEU A 110 30.36 20.62 -6.57
C LEU A 110 29.36 20.69 -5.41
N VAL A 111 28.44 21.67 -5.46
CA VAL A 111 27.64 22.05 -4.29
C VAL A 111 26.22 21.52 -4.34
N VAL A 112 25.55 21.60 -5.49
CA VAL A 112 24.09 21.35 -5.59
C VAL A 112 23.74 19.90 -5.22
N PRO A 113 24.39 18.85 -5.75
CA PRO A 113 24.05 17.48 -5.37
C PRO A 113 24.27 17.19 -3.88
N ALA A 114 25.35 17.71 -3.30
CA ALA A 114 25.64 17.57 -1.88
C ALA A 114 24.60 18.29 -1.01
N ALA A 115 24.34 19.57 -1.30
CA ALA A 115 23.37 20.38 -0.57
C ALA A 115 21.95 19.82 -0.69
N ALA A 116 21.52 19.43 -1.88
CA ALA A 116 20.19 18.88 -2.12
C ALA A 116 19.99 17.51 -1.45
N THR A 117 21.04 16.69 -1.39
CA THR A 117 21.02 15.44 -0.61
C THR A 117 20.91 15.74 0.88
N LEU A 118 21.69 16.70 1.40
CA LEU A 118 21.61 17.15 2.79
C LEU A 118 20.24 17.73 3.16
N LEU A 119 19.51 18.33 2.22
CA LEU A 119 18.12 18.77 2.42
C LEU A 119 17.11 17.61 2.41
N SER A 120 17.42 16.50 1.72
CA SER A 120 16.54 15.34 1.60
C SER A 120 16.63 14.39 2.80
N LEU A 121 17.83 14.19 3.35
CA LEU A 121 18.07 13.34 4.52
C LEU A 121 17.27 13.71 5.78
N PRO A 122 17.12 14.99 6.19
CA PRO A 122 16.35 15.35 7.38
C PRO A 122 14.86 15.05 7.23
N MET A 123 14.30 14.96 6.02
CA MET A 123 12.91 14.54 5.81
C MET A 123 12.67 13.11 6.32
N ALA A 124 13.70 12.27 6.37
CA ALA A 124 13.63 10.93 6.96
C ALA A 124 13.25 10.97 8.44
N LEU A 125 13.57 12.05 9.16
CA LEU A 125 13.24 12.22 10.58
C LEU A 125 11.72 12.35 10.82
N LEU A 126 10.96 12.67 9.77
CA LEU A 126 9.49 12.70 9.81
C LEU A 126 8.87 11.31 9.56
N ALA A 127 9.64 10.31 9.12
CA ALA A 127 9.11 8.98 8.84
C ALA A 127 8.48 8.30 10.06
N PRO A 128 9.05 8.36 11.29
CA PRO A 128 8.45 7.73 12.46
C PRO A 128 7.06 8.28 12.80
N SER A 129 6.78 9.57 12.55
CA SER A 129 5.44 10.14 12.82
C SER A 129 4.41 9.66 11.79
N LEU A 130 4.79 9.52 10.52
CA LEU A 130 3.92 8.95 9.47
C LEU A 130 3.68 7.44 9.64
N LEU A 131 4.64 6.73 10.22
CA LEU A 131 4.51 5.31 10.50
C LEU A 131 3.64 5.05 11.73
N ALA A 132 3.73 5.86 12.78
CA ALA A 132 2.99 5.64 14.04
C ALA A 132 1.45 5.54 13.88
N GLY A 133 0.87 6.09 12.81
CA GLY A 133 -0.55 5.95 12.51
C GLY A 133 -0.95 4.65 11.80
N LEU A 134 0.00 3.81 11.40
CA LEU A 134 -0.26 2.55 10.70
C LEU A 134 -0.69 1.46 11.69
N ARG A 135 -1.78 0.77 11.35
CA ARG A 135 -2.27 -0.39 12.09
C ARG A 135 -1.98 -1.67 11.30
N PRO A 136 -1.02 -2.52 11.72
CA PRO A 136 -0.63 -3.72 10.97
C PRO A 136 -1.80 -4.68 10.74
N ARG A 137 -2.69 -4.82 11.73
CA ARG A 137 -3.85 -5.72 11.71
C ARG A 137 -4.88 -5.38 10.63
N LEU A 138 -4.93 -4.13 10.15
CA LEU A 138 -5.85 -3.69 9.09
C LEU A 138 -5.43 -4.11 7.67
N PHE A 139 -4.20 -4.61 7.51
CA PHE A 139 -3.70 -5.09 6.22
C PHE A 139 -3.98 -6.59 6.06
N LEU A 140 -4.48 -7.00 4.89
CA LEU A 140 -4.78 -8.42 4.59
C LEU A 140 -3.54 -9.33 4.57
N SER A 141 -2.37 -8.77 4.28
CA SER A 141 -1.12 -9.52 4.16
C SER A 141 0.08 -8.73 4.66
N GLU A 142 1.09 -9.47 5.14
CA GLU A 142 2.35 -8.88 5.65
C GLU A 142 3.14 -8.20 4.55
N ARG A 143 3.05 -8.72 3.32
CA ARG A 143 3.63 -8.07 2.14
C ARG A 143 3.01 -6.69 1.90
N ALA A 144 1.70 -6.53 2.07
CA ALA A 144 1.04 -5.24 1.87
C ALA A 144 1.46 -4.23 2.94
N PHE A 145 1.49 -4.65 4.21
CA PHE A 145 1.95 -3.81 5.31
C PHE A 145 3.41 -3.37 5.14
N GLN A 146 4.33 -4.31 4.91
CA GLN A 146 5.76 -4.00 4.72
C GLN A 146 6.00 -3.09 3.51
N ARG A 147 5.26 -3.29 2.41
CA ARG A 147 5.31 -2.40 1.25
C ARG A 147 4.82 -1.00 1.56
N GLU A 148 3.74 -0.84 2.34
CA GLU A 148 3.22 0.47 2.73
C GLU A 148 4.23 1.22 3.61
N VAL A 149 4.84 0.55 4.59
CA VAL A 149 5.91 1.11 5.42
C VAL A 149 7.07 1.61 4.57
N ALA A 150 7.62 0.75 3.70
CA ALA A 150 8.74 1.12 2.83
C ALA A 150 8.36 2.26 1.86
N THR A 151 7.12 2.26 1.34
CA THR A 151 6.60 3.30 0.44
C THR A 151 6.53 4.66 1.13
N ARG A 152 6.04 4.75 2.38
CA ARG A 152 5.98 6.01 3.12
C ARG A 152 7.35 6.60 3.43
N VAL A 153 8.30 5.74 3.84
CA VAL A 153 9.67 6.19 4.10
C VAL A 153 10.33 6.67 2.80
N THR A 154 10.17 5.92 1.71
CA THR A 154 10.67 6.30 0.38
C THR A 154 10.06 7.61 -0.09
N ALA A 155 8.76 7.80 0.10
CA ALA A 155 8.05 9.02 -0.29
C ALA A 155 8.65 10.28 0.36
N LEU A 156 8.97 10.22 1.65
CA LEU A 156 9.60 11.34 2.35
C LEU A 156 11.00 11.66 1.84
N LEU A 157 11.81 10.62 1.57
CA LEU A 157 13.17 10.79 1.03
C LEU A 157 13.16 11.34 -0.39
N MET A 158 12.21 10.89 -1.21
CA MET A 158 12.06 11.31 -2.60
C MET A 158 11.28 12.61 -2.75
N LEU A 159 10.68 13.15 -1.69
CA LEU A 159 9.84 14.35 -1.76
C LEU A 159 10.60 15.55 -2.37
N PRO A 160 11.82 15.92 -1.90
CA PRO A 160 12.53 17.05 -2.49
C PRO A 160 12.87 16.90 -3.98
N PRO A 161 13.48 15.79 -4.46
CA PRO A 161 13.76 15.66 -5.89
C PRO A 161 12.48 15.57 -6.74
N ILE A 162 11.40 14.97 -6.22
CA ILE A 162 10.10 14.96 -6.91
C ILE A 162 9.57 16.40 -7.06
N LEU A 163 9.57 17.19 -5.98
CA LEU A 163 9.08 18.57 -6.02
C LEU A 163 9.90 19.42 -6.98
N VAL A 164 11.24 19.33 -6.97
CA VAL A 164 12.09 20.11 -7.87
C VAL A 164 11.80 19.78 -9.34
N VAL A 165 11.72 18.49 -9.70
CA VAL A 165 11.44 18.09 -11.10
C VAL A 165 10.03 18.47 -11.54
N LEU A 166 9.04 18.43 -10.65
CA LEU A 166 7.66 18.82 -10.97
C LEU A 166 7.45 20.34 -11.01
N LEU A 167 8.22 21.12 -10.24
CA LEU A 167 8.15 22.58 -10.23
C LEU A 167 8.99 23.21 -11.35
N LEU A 168 9.97 22.50 -11.90
CA LEU A 168 10.84 23.02 -12.96
C LEU A 168 10.08 23.55 -14.20
N PRO A 169 9.06 22.87 -14.75
CA PRO A 169 8.27 23.44 -15.84
C PRO A 169 7.52 24.72 -15.44
N LEU A 170 7.12 24.83 -14.18
CA LEU A 170 6.43 26.03 -13.67
C LEU A 170 7.37 27.24 -13.63
N THR A 171 8.65 27.05 -13.29
CA THR A 171 9.63 28.15 -13.32
C THR A 171 9.84 28.68 -14.73
N VAL A 172 9.75 27.81 -15.75
CA VAL A 172 9.79 28.21 -17.16
C VAL A 172 8.53 29.00 -17.54
N LEU A 173 7.35 28.51 -17.15
CA LEU A 173 6.07 29.17 -17.45
C LEU A 173 5.91 30.53 -16.77
N LEU A 174 6.64 30.78 -15.68
CA LEU A 174 6.66 32.04 -14.95
C LEU A 174 7.78 32.99 -15.43
N ASP A 175 8.47 32.64 -16.51
CA ASP A 175 9.59 33.41 -17.10
C ASP A 175 10.67 33.78 -16.07
N LEU A 176 10.96 32.87 -15.12
CA LEU A 176 12.04 33.08 -14.16
C LEU A 176 13.40 33.02 -14.87
N THR A 177 14.37 33.78 -14.39
CA THR A 177 15.71 33.84 -14.98
C THR A 177 16.44 32.51 -14.82
N GLN A 178 16.41 31.68 -15.86
CA GLN A 178 17.09 30.39 -15.91
C GLN A 178 17.49 30.00 -17.35
N PRO A 179 18.47 29.10 -17.53
CA PRO A 179 18.95 28.61 -18.83
C PRO A 179 17.85 27.99 -19.72
N TRP A 180 16.81 27.43 -19.13
CA TRP A 180 15.63 26.96 -19.86
C TRP A 180 14.76 28.17 -20.21
N SER A 181 15.03 28.79 -21.35
CA SER A 181 14.28 29.94 -21.90
C SER A 181 12.88 29.59 -22.40
N GLY A 182 12.52 28.30 -22.43
CA GLY A 182 11.19 27.83 -22.82
C GLY A 182 11.03 26.31 -22.69
N LEU A 183 9.79 25.81 -22.87
CA LEU A 183 9.48 24.38 -22.90
C LEU A 183 9.79 23.79 -24.30
N GLY A 184 11.04 23.97 -24.72
CA GLY A 184 11.60 23.45 -25.96
C GLY A 184 11.64 21.92 -26.04
N ALA A 185 11.96 21.38 -27.21
CA ALA A 185 12.09 19.94 -27.41
C ALA A 185 13.24 19.35 -26.55
N GLY A 186 14.40 20.02 -26.49
CA GLY A 186 15.48 19.67 -25.58
C GLY A 186 15.03 19.57 -24.12
N PRO A 187 14.50 20.66 -23.51
CA PRO A 187 14.08 20.66 -22.11
C PRO A 187 13.02 19.60 -21.79
N LEU A 188 12.03 19.42 -22.66
CA LEU A 188 11.00 18.39 -22.48
C LEU A 188 11.56 16.97 -22.57
N SER A 189 12.54 16.72 -23.45
CA SER A 189 13.22 15.41 -23.53
C SER A 189 13.97 15.08 -22.24
N ALA A 190 14.69 16.06 -21.68
CA ALA A 190 15.40 15.91 -20.42
C ALA A 190 14.45 15.78 -19.23
N TRP A 191 13.31 16.47 -19.26
CA TRP A 191 12.26 16.32 -18.26
C TRP A 191 11.67 14.90 -18.26
N CYS A 192 11.42 14.31 -19.43
CA CYS A 192 11.01 12.91 -19.54
C CYS A 192 12.03 11.95 -18.92
N LEU A 193 13.33 12.14 -19.19
CA LEU A 193 14.40 11.35 -18.58
C LEU A 193 14.51 11.59 -17.07
N GLY A 194 14.30 12.82 -16.60
CA GLY A 194 14.29 13.16 -15.18
C GLY A 194 13.18 12.44 -14.42
N LEU A 195 11.97 12.40 -14.98
CA LEU A 195 10.86 11.62 -14.43
C LEU A 195 11.16 10.10 -14.45
N ALA A 196 11.87 9.59 -15.46
CA ALA A 196 12.28 8.19 -15.51
C ALA A 196 13.36 7.87 -14.45
N ALA A 197 14.32 8.77 -14.26
CA ALA A 197 15.33 8.69 -13.22
C ALA A 197 14.69 8.69 -11.82
N LEU A 198 13.66 9.52 -11.59
CA LEU A 198 12.89 9.49 -10.35
C LEU A 198 12.22 8.14 -10.09
N GLN A 199 11.63 7.51 -11.12
CA GLN A 199 11.04 6.17 -10.97
C GLN A 199 12.09 5.11 -10.62
N LEU A 200 13.26 5.16 -11.26
CA LEU A 200 14.36 4.25 -10.96
C LEU A 200 14.88 4.45 -9.53
N ALA A 201 15.14 5.70 -9.14
CA ALA A 201 15.59 6.05 -7.80
C ALA A 201 14.57 5.66 -6.73
N TRP A 202 13.27 5.83 -6.99
CA TRP A 202 12.20 5.36 -6.11
C TRP A 202 12.31 3.85 -5.84
N VAL A 203 12.51 3.05 -6.89
CA VAL A 203 12.67 1.59 -6.75
C VAL A 203 13.94 1.24 -5.97
N LEU A 204 15.05 1.92 -6.25
CA LEU A 204 16.33 1.70 -5.56
C LEU A 204 16.26 2.07 -4.08
N VAL A 205 15.80 3.29 -3.75
CA VAL A 205 15.64 3.75 -2.37
C VAL A 205 14.71 2.81 -1.59
N ARG A 206 13.58 2.41 -2.18
CA ARG A 206 12.64 1.49 -1.53
C ARG A 206 13.26 0.11 -1.23
N ARG A 207 14.15 -0.38 -2.10
CA ARG A 207 14.87 -1.65 -1.86
C ARG A 207 15.89 -1.53 -0.74
N LEU A 208 16.50 -0.36 -0.56
CA LEU A 208 17.51 -0.10 0.46
C LEU A 208 16.94 0.21 1.85
N VAL A 209 15.61 0.40 1.97
CA VAL A 209 14.91 0.62 3.24
C VAL A 209 13.86 -0.48 3.47
N PRO A 210 14.29 -1.73 3.75
CA PRO A 210 13.35 -2.82 3.99
C PRO A 210 12.62 -2.61 5.33
N ALA A 211 11.30 -2.81 5.32
CA ALA A 211 10.48 -2.68 6.52
C ALA A 211 10.86 -3.68 7.62
N SER A 212 11.38 -4.86 7.24
CA SER A 212 11.86 -5.90 8.15
C SER A 212 12.99 -5.41 9.06
N SER A 213 14.01 -4.76 8.51
CA SER A 213 15.14 -4.23 9.30
C SER A 213 14.75 -3.01 10.13
N LEU A 214 13.87 -2.16 9.57
CA LEU A 214 13.38 -0.96 10.26
C LEU A 214 12.55 -1.32 11.49
N LEU A 215 11.57 -2.23 11.32
CA LEU A 215 10.64 -2.62 12.37
C LEU A 215 11.10 -3.81 13.21
N GLY A 216 12.16 -4.52 12.81
CA GLY A 216 12.62 -5.73 13.50
C GLY A 216 11.64 -6.89 13.37
N ILE A 217 10.93 -6.96 12.23
CA ILE A 217 9.94 -8.00 11.93
C ILE A 217 10.47 -8.95 10.87
N THR A 218 9.97 -10.19 10.86
CA THR A 218 10.33 -11.18 9.85
C THR A 218 9.94 -10.71 8.45
N GLU A 219 10.82 -10.90 7.48
CA GLU A 219 10.51 -10.55 6.10
C GLU A 219 9.30 -11.36 5.59
N ALA A 220 8.40 -10.71 4.85
CA ALA A 220 7.19 -11.36 4.36
C ALA A 220 7.45 -12.51 3.36
N GLY A 221 8.64 -12.57 2.73
CA GLY A 221 9.08 -13.71 1.94
C GLY A 221 9.35 -14.93 2.83
N ALA A 222 10.16 -14.74 3.87
CA ALA A 222 10.50 -15.76 4.86
C ALA A 222 9.26 -16.29 5.61
N LEU A 223 8.32 -15.39 5.96
CA LEU A 223 7.06 -15.76 6.62
C LEU A 223 6.20 -16.70 5.75
N VAL A 224 6.19 -16.49 4.43
CA VAL A 224 5.45 -17.37 3.50
C VAL A 224 6.13 -18.72 3.35
N THR A 225 7.46 -18.76 3.38
CA THR A 225 8.20 -20.03 3.35
C THR A 225 7.99 -20.83 4.63
N THR A 226 8.03 -20.19 5.81
CA THR A 226 7.79 -20.88 7.09
C THR A 226 6.36 -21.42 7.17
N ALA A 227 5.35 -20.63 6.77
CA ALA A 227 3.96 -21.09 6.72
C ALA A 227 3.74 -22.33 5.84
N ARG A 228 4.62 -22.58 4.85
CA ARG A 228 4.51 -23.71 3.91
C ARG A 228 5.38 -24.90 4.28
N LEU A 229 6.61 -24.66 4.72
CA LEU A 229 7.68 -25.65 4.76
C LEU A 229 8.20 -25.95 6.17
N GLU A 230 7.77 -25.20 7.18
CA GLU A 230 8.26 -25.38 8.55
C GLU A 230 7.87 -26.76 9.10
N ARG A 231 8.83 -27.42 9.78
CA ARG A 231 8.63 -28.75 10.36
C ARG A 231 7.84 -28.71 11.65
N ASP A 232 8.06 -27.65 12.42
CA ASP A 232 7.34 -27.36 13.66
C ASP A 232 5.92 -26.86 13.33
N LEU A 233 4.91 -27.64 13.72
CA LEU A 233 3.52 -27.40 13.36
C LEU A 233 2.97 -26.12 13.99
N ASP A 234 3.40 -25.78 15.21
CA ASP A 234 2.91 -24.60 15.91
C ASP A 234 3.45 -23.33 15.26
N LYS A 235 4.75 -23.32 14.92
CA LYS A 235 5.37 -22.22 14.17
C LYS A 235 4.77 -22.08 12.77
N ARG A 236 4.46 -23.21 12.13
CA ARG A 236 3.81 -23.21 10.82
C ARG A 236 2.40 -22.62 10.89
N ALA A 237 1.61 -23.02 11.89
CA ALA A 237 0.25 -22.52 12.11
C ALA A 237 0.26 -21.02 12.43
N ALA A 238 1.14 -20.57 13.33
CA ALA A 238 1.31 -19.16 13.67
C ALA A 238 1.75 -18.33 12.46
N ALA A 239 2.73 -18.81 11.68
CA ALA A 239 3.14 -18.14 10.45
C ALA A 239 2.01 -18.10 9.41
N ALA A 240 1.23 -19.18 9.26
CA ALA A 240 0.09 -19.22 8.35
C ALA A 240 -1.00 -18.21 8.73
N ALA A 241 -1.30 -18.05 10.02
CA ALA A 241 -2.24 -17.05 10.52
C ALA A 241 -1.75 -15.61 10.28
N GLN A 242 -0.44 -15.36 10.41
CA GLN A 242 0.16 -14.06 10.13
C GLN A 242 0.30 -13.75 8.63
N VAL A 243 0.46 -14.76 7.78
CA VAL A 243 0.63 -14.58 6.33
C VAL A 243 -0.65 -14.06 5.69
N ARG A 244 -1.82 -14.54 6.12
CA ARG A 244 -3.11 -14.25 5.48
C ARG A 244 -4.26 -14.16 6.47
N ALA A 245 -5.01 -13.08 6.38
CA ALA A 245 -6.39 -13.07 6.80
C ALA A 245 -7.29 -13.46 5.61
N GLN A 246 -8.31 -14.30 5.82
CA GLN A 246 -9.26 -14.67 4.77
C GLN A 246 -10.11 -13.46 4.37
N ASP A 247 -10.13 -13.11 3.08
CA ASP A 247 -10.89 -11.97 2.59
C ASP A 247 -12.37 -12.33 2.41
N ARG A 248 -13.20 -11.89 3.35
CA ARG A 248 -14.65 -12.19 3.38
C ARG A 248 -15.44 -11.49 2.25
N ARG A 249 -14.83 -10.60 1.47
CA ARG A 249 -15.47 -9.76 0.43
C ARG A 249 -15.36 -10.34 -0.99
N HIS A 250 -15.05 -11.63 -1.13
CA HIS A 250 -14.74 -12.25 -2.42
C HIS A 250 -15.97 -12.55 -3.29
N LEU A 251 -17.18 -12.49 -2.72
CA LEU A 251 -18.44 -12.77 -3.39
C LEU A 251 -19.00 -11.52 -4.09
N PRO A 252 -19.84 -11.68 -5.13
CA PRO A 252 -20.44 -10.54 -5.82
C PRO A 252 -21.51 -9.82 -4.94
N PRO A 253 -21.62 -8.48 -4.95
CA PRO A 253 -22.55 -7.73 -4.10
C PRO A 253 -24.00 -7.87 -4.54
N ASN A 254 -24.92 -8.18 -3.62
CA ASN A 254 -26.34 -8.42 -3.95
C ASN A 254 -27.03 -7.22 -4.60
N LEU A 255 -28.03 -7.50 -5.43
CA LEU A 255 -28.86 -6.48 -6.06
C LEU A 255 -29.56 -5.64 -4.98
N GLY A 256 -29.62 -4.33 -5.17
CA GLY A 256 -30.22 -3.40 -4.22
C GLY A 256 -29.38 -3.09 -2.97
N THR A 257 -28.20 -3.72 -2.80
CA THR A 257 -27.31 -3.39 -1.67
C THR A 257 -26.42 -2.17 -1.98
N PRO A 258 -26.02 -1.38 -0.96
CA PRO A 258 -25.13 -0.23 -1.16
C PRO A 258 -23.77 -0.62 -1.75
N ALA A 259 -23.32 -1.87 -1.52
CA ALA A 259 -22.07 -2.39 -2.07
C ALA A 259 -22.09 -2.51 -3.61
N LEU A 260 -23.27 -2.72 -4.21
CA LEU A 260 -23.42 -2.76 -5.68
C LEU A 260 -23.08 -1.40 -6.31
N GLY A 261 -23.53 -0.32 -5.67
CA GLY A 261 -23.22 1.07 -6.05
C GLY A 261 -21.89 1.57 -5.50
N GLY A 262 -21.15 0.76 -4.74
CA GLY A 262 -19.93 1.17 -4.04
C GLY A 262 -18.88 1.81 -4.96
N ALA A 263 -18.67 1.22 -6.14
CA ALA A 263 -17.76 1.74 -7.16
C ALA A 263 -18.19 3.09 -7.76
N ALA A 264 -19.50 3.39 -7.79
CA ALA A 264 -20.03 4.65 -8.30
C ALA A 264 -19.99 5.79 -7.27
N THR A 265 -19.78 5.46 -5.97
CA THR A 265 -19.60 6.47 -4.94
C THR A 265 -18.33 7.28 -5.18
N PRO A 266 -18.26 8.56 -4.77
CA PRO A 266 -17.05 9.38 -4.95
C PRO A 266 -15.82 8.75 -4.28
N ARG A 267 -16.00 8.09 -3.13
CA ARG A 267 -14.92 7.36 -2.45
C ARG A 267 -14.46 6.15 -3.25
N GLY A 268 -15.39 5.37 -3.81
CA GLY A 268 -15.09 4.23 -4.68
C GLY A 268 -14.35 4.66 -5.95
N ALA A 269 -14.85 5.71 -6.62
CA ALA A 269 -14.25 6.26 -7.83
C ALA A 269 -12.83 6.80 -7.59
N LEU A 270 -12.62 7.56 -6.51
CA LEU A 270 -11.27 8.03 -6.14
C LEU A 270 -10.32 6.89 -5.79
N ARG A 271 -10.82 5.85 -5.10
CA ARG A 271 -10.02 4.67 -4.77
C ARG A 271 -9.66 3.86 -6.01
N ALA A 272 -10.60 3.70 -6.94
CA ALA A 272 -10.35 3.09 -8.25
C ALA A 272 -9.29 3.87 -9.01
N LEU A 273 -9.43 5.20 -9.11
CA LEU A 273 -8.45 6.06 -9.78
C LEU A 273 -7.07 5.95 -9.13
N GLY A 274 -6.99 5.94 -7.80
CA GLY A 274 -5.72 5.77 -7.09
C GLY A 274 -5.06 4.42 -7.34
N LEU A 275 -5.84 3.33 -7.41
CA LEU A 275 -5.33 2.00 -7.74
C LEU A 275 -4.86 1.91 -9.20
N ILE A 276 -5.64 2.45 -10.13
CA ILE A 276 -5.30 2.54 -11.55
C ILE A 276 -4.03 3.36 -11.72
N ALA A 277 -3.94 4.56 -11.12
CA ALA A 277 -2.75 5.41 -11.18
C ALA A 277 -1.49 4.69 -10.66
N ARG A 278 -1.60 3.97 -9.53
CA ARG A 278 -0.49 3.16 -8.99
C ARG A 278 -0.04 2.07 -9.95
N SER A 279 -0.97 1.42 -10.66
CA SER A 279 -0.63 0.44 -11.69
C SER A 279 -0.07 1.09 -12.95
N SER A 280 -0.56 2.27 -13.34
CA SER A 280 -0.06 3.03 -14.49
C SER A 280 1.40 3.46 -14.28
N LEU A 281 1.82 3.74 -13.04
CA LEU A 281 3.23 3.99 -12.69
C LEU A 281 4.15 2.82 -13.04
N THR A 282 3.65 1.58 -13.12
CA THR A 282 4.50 0.43 -13.45
C THR A 282 4.61 0.12 -14.94
N TRP A 283 3.61 0.48 -15.75
CA TRP A 283 3.54 0.07 -17.16
C TRP A 283 3.37 1.24 -18.12
N VAL A 284 2.46 2.16 -17.82
CA VAL A 284 2.04 3.25 -18.73
C VAL A 284 3.02 4.41 -18.66
N VAL A 285 3.36 4.85 -17.45
CA VAL A 285 4.25 6.01 -17.27
C VAL A 285 5.65 5.73 -17.83
N PRO A 286 6.32 4.60 -17.54
CA PRO A 286 7.61 4.29 -18.16
C PRO A 286 7.57 4.32 -19.69
N ALA A 287 6.53 3.74 -20.31
CA ALA A 287 6.35 3.78 -21.76
C ALA A 287 6.14 5.20 -22.27
N ALA A 288 5.28 5.99 -21.62
CA ALA A 288 5.01 7.38 -21.99
C ALA A 288 6.27 8.26 -21.89
N LEU A 289 7.10 8.06 -20.86
CA LEU A 289 8.37 8.78 -20.71
C LEU A 289 9.39 8.37 -21.78
N GLY A 290 9.48 7.08 -22.12
CA GLY A 290 10.36 6.61 -23.19
C GLY A 290 9.95 7.14 -24.56
N ILE A 291 8.65 7.13 -24.87
CA ILE A 291 8.08 7.72 -26.09
C ILE A 291 8.34 9.23 -26.12
N GLY A 292 8.07 9.92 -25.00
CA GLY A 292 8.27 11.37 -24.91
C GLY A 292 9.72 11.77 -25.09
N TRP A 293 10.65 11.08 -24.43
CA TRP A 293 12.07 11.28 -24.65
C TRP A 293 12.46 11.09 -26.12
N ALA A 294 12.03 10.00 -26.76
CA ALA A 294 12.38 9.73 -28.16
C ALA A 294 11.83 10.79 -29.11
N ILE A 295 10.54 11.13 -28.99
CA ILE A 295 9.88 12.14 -29.85
C ILE A 295 10.56 13.51 -29.67
N PHE A 296 10.76 13.95 -28.43
CA PHE A 296 11.33 15.26 -28.16
C PHE A 296 12.82 15.33 -28.50
N ALA A 297 13.61 14.28 -28.26
CA ALA A 297 15.02 14.24 -28.65
C ALA A 297 15.21 14.26 -30.17
N ILE A 298 14.38 13.53 -30.92
CA ILE A 298 14.39 13.58 -32.39
C ILE A 298 14.01 14.99 -32.88
N THR A 299 13.01 15.60 -32.24
CA THR A 299 12.58 16.96 -32.59
C THR A 299 13.71 17.96 -32.33
N ASP A 300 14.38 17.89 -31.19
CA ASP A 300 15.55 18.73 -30.86
C ASP A 300 16.66 18.57 -31.91
N LEU A 301 17.01 17.33 -32.26
CA LEU A 301 18.00 17.04 -33.30
C LEU A 301 17.64 17.66 -34.66
N VAL A 302 16.39 17.50 -35.11
CA VAL A 302 15.91 18.07 -36.37
C VAL A 302 15.96 19.59 -36.34
N THR A 303 15.56 20.21 -35.22
CA THR A 303 15.61 21.68 -35.08
C THR A 303 17.03 22.22 -35.12
N VAL A 304 17.98 21.58 -34.43
CA VAL A 304 19.39 21.99 -34.44
C VAL A 304 20.01 21.81 -35.82
N LEU A 305 19.78 20.68 -36.50
CA LEU A 305 20.29 20.44 -37.86
C LEU A 305 19.72 21.44 -38.87
N SER A 306 18.43 21.76 -38.76
CA SER A 306 17.78 22.74 -39.64
C SER A 306 18.33 24.15 -39.39
N GLY A 307 18.54 24.53 -38.13
CA GLY A 307 19.13 25.82 -37.75
C GLY A 307 20.58 25.98 -38.20
N LEU A 308 21.38 24.90 -38.14
CA LEU A 308 22.74 24.87 -38.70
C LEU A 308 22.73 25.09 -40.22
N ALA A 309 21.76 24.51 -40.92
CA ALA A 309 21.62 24.69 -42.37
C ALA A 309 21.13 26.09 -42.76
N SER A 310 20.39 26.78 -41.90
CA SER A 310 19.83 28.12 -42.15
C SER A 310 20.66 29.28 -41.56
N MET A 311 21.79 29.01 -40.89
CA MET A 311 22.58 29.98 -40.11
C MET A 311 21.80 30.74 -39.02
N ASP A 312 20.63 30.24 -38.62
CA ASP A 312 19.76 30.85 -37.61
C ASP A 312 19.66 29.90 -36.41
N LEU A 313 20.62 30.00 -35.49
CA LEU A 313 20.67 29.20 -34.26
C LEU A 313 19.95 29.86 -33.07
N THR A 314 19.41 31.08 -33.26
CA THR A 314 18.96 31.95 -32.15
C THR A 314 17.46 31.92 -31.89
N GLN A 315 16.64 31.37 -32.80
CA GLN A 315 15.19 31.27 -32.60
C GLN A 315 14.76 29.87 -32.14
N MET A 316 14.93 29.59 -30.85
CA MET A 316 14.26 28.45 -30.21
C MET A 316 12.78 28.78 -30.03
N THR A 317 11.96 28.44 -31.03
CA THR A 317 10.49 28.53 -30.90
C THR A 317 9.98 27.41 -29.99
N SER A 318 9.09 27.75 -29.05
CA SER A 318 8.44 26.74 -28.20
C SER A 318 7.67 25.75 -29.09
N PRO A 319 7.96 24.44 -29.05
CA PRO A 319 7.30 23.43 -29.88
C PRO A 319 5.84 23.19 -29.45
N LEU A 320 5.44 23.63 -28.25
CA LEU A 320 4.08 23.56 -27.74
C LEU A 320 3.46 24.96 -27.68
N PRO A 321 2.59 25.33 -28.63
CA PRO A 321 1.77 26.52 -28.51
C PRO A 321 0.76 26.35 -27.36
N TRP A 322 0.44 27.43 -26.65
CA TRP A 322 -0.43 27.42 -25.46
C TRP A 322 -1.82 26.82 -25.70
N GLN A 323 -2.29 26.80 -26.95
CA GLN A 323 -3.57 26.17 -27.30
C GLN A 323 -3.56 24.65 -27.08
N GLN A 324 -2.41 23.98 -27.23
CA GLN A 324 -2.29 22.54 -27.02
C GLN A 324 -2.54 22.10 -25.56
N PRO A 325 -1.89 22.70 -24.53
CA PRO A 325 -2.22 22.38 -23.14
C PRO A 325 -3.64 22.82 -22.75
N ALA A 326 -4.16 23.92 -23.31
CA ALA A 326 -5.53 24.36 -23.08
C ALA A 326 -6.59 23.34 -23.55
N VAL A 327 -6.31 22.62 -24.65
CA VAL A 327 -7.15 21.52 -25.14
C VAL A 327 -6.89 20.22 -24.37
N ALA A 328 -5.63 19.90 -24.07
CA ALA A 328 -5.25 18.65 -23.42
C ALA A 328 -5.78 18.55 -21.98
N ALA A 329 -5.69 19.63 -21.19
CA ALA A 329 -6.09 19.63 -19.77
C ALA A 329 -7.55 19.19 -19.53
N PRO A 330 -8.59 19.77 -20.18
CA PRO A 330 -9.97 19.34 -19.98
C PRO A 330 -10.20 17.91 -20.48
N LEU A 331 -9.55 17.48 -21.57
CA LEU A 331 -9.64 16.11 -22.05
C LEU A 331 -9.01 15.11 -21.08
N CYS A 332 -7.86 15.45 -20.49
CA CYS A 332 -7.27 14.64 -19.42
C CYS A 332 -8.23 14.51 -18.22
N ALA A 333 -8.89 15.59 -17.81
CA ALA A 333 -9.88 15.53 -16.73
C ALA A 333 -11.07 14.60 -17.07
N LEU A 334 -11.58 14.66 -18.30
CA LEU A 334 -12.63 13.76 -18.79
C LEU A 334 -12.18 12.30 -18.80
N VAL A 335 -10.97 12.02 -19.30
CA VAL A 335 -10.41 10.66 -19.30
C VAL A 335 -10.23 10.15 -17.87
N LEU A 336 -9.72 10.97 -16.95
CA LEU A 336 -9.58 10.60 -15.54
C LEU A 336 -10.94 10.31 -14.89
N GLY A 337 -11.98 11.09 -15.21
CA GLY A 337 -13.36 10.83 -14.79
C GLY A 337 -13.89 9.49 -15.33
N GLY A 338 -13.67 9.21 -16.61
CA GLY A 338 -14.02 7.94 -17.23
C GLY A 338 -13.29 6.74 -16.62
N LEU A 339 -11.99 6.88 -16.35
CA LEU A 339 -11.17 5.87 -15.67
C LEU A 339 -11.69 5.58 -14.26
N ALA A 340 -12.05 6.63 -13.50
CA ALA A 340 -12.57 6.50 -12.14
C ALA A 340 -13.91 5.73 -12.09
N LEU A 341 -14.77 5.92 -13.10
CA LEU A 341 -16.09 5.29 -13.21
C LEU A 341 -16.08 3.95 -13.96
N SER A 342 -14.97 3.56 -14.58
CA SER A 342 -14.84 2.32 -15.35
C SER A 342 -15.23 1.05 -14.56
N PRO A 343 -14.86 0.89 -13.27
CA PRO A 343 -15.31 -0.25 -12.48
C PRO A 343 -16.82 -0.26 -12.24
N ALA A 344 -17.45 0.90 -12.06
CA ALA A 344 -18.90 1.00 -11.83
C ALA A 344 -19.69 0.53 -13.07
N LEU A 345 -19.30 1.00 -14.25
CA LEU A 345 -19.88 0.53 -15.52
C LEU A 345 -19.68 -0.98 -15.73
N SER A 346 -18.51 -1.48 -15.35
CA SER A 346 -18.17 -2.90 -15.46
C SER A 346 -19.03 -3.79 -14.56
N VAL A 347 -19.33 -3.35 -13.33
CA VAL A 347 -20.22 -4.06 -12.40
C VAL A 347 -21.63 -4.16 -12.95
N LEU A 348 -22.16 -3.07 -13.52
CA LEU A 348 -23.50 -3.04 -14.12
C LEU A 348 -23.62 -4.03 -15.29
N LEU A 349 -22.64 -4.03 -16.20
CA LEU A 349 -22.67 -4.90 -17.38
C LEU A 349 -22.32 -6.37 -17.08
N ALA A 350 -21.65 -6.65 -15.97
CA ALA A 350 -21.37 -8.00 -15.53
C ALA A 350 -22.50 -8.61 -14.68
N ALA A 351 -23.59 -7.88 -14.39
CA ALA A 351 -24.63 -8.31 -13.46
C ALA A 351 -25.22 -9.70 -13.77
N THR A 352 -25.37 -10.05 -15.05
CA THR A 352 -25.91 -11.35 -15.50
C THR A 352 -25.01 -12.54 -15.18
N GLN A 353 -23.72 -12.31 -14.93
CA GLN A 353 -22.76 -13.38 -14.62
C GLN A 353 -22.69 -13.71 -13.12
N ARG A 354 -23.41 -12.98 -12.27
CA ARG A 354 -23.51 -13.27 -10.83
C ARG A 354 -24.10 -14.66 -10.59
N ASP A 355 -25.06 -15.06 -11.43
CA ASP A 355 -25.71 -16.37 -11.41
C ASP A 355 -24.81 -17.55 -11.81
N GLN A 356 -23.56 -17.29 -12.16
CA GLN A 356 -22.59 -18.33 -12.49
C GLN A 356 -21.61 -18.60 -11.34
N VAL A 357 -21.65 -17.79 -10.28
CA VAL A 357 -20.78 -17.95 -9.10
C VAL A 357 -21.36 -19.03 -8.19
N ARG A 358 -20.59 -20.10 -7.97
CA ARG A 358 -21.00 -21.28 -7.20
C ARG A 358 -20.10 -21.61 -6.02
N ASP A 359 -18.91 -21.02 -5.97
CA ASP A 359 -17.92 -21.28 -4.92
C ASP A 359 -17.92 -20.16 -3.85
N GLN A 360 -18.05 -20.55 -2.58
CA GLN A 360 -18.01 -19.67 -1.41
C GLN A 360 -16.60 -19.56 -0.81
N ARG A 361 -15.61 -20.25 -1.38
CA ARG A 361 -14.25 -20.28 -0.86
C ARG A 361 -13.44 -19.09 -1.38
N THR A 362 -12.54 -18.64 -0.52
CA THR A 362 -11.57 -17.60 -0.85
C THR A 362 -10.33 -18.21 -1.48
N TYR A 363 -9.87 -17.62 -2.58
CA TYR A 363 -8.59 -17.98 -3.21
C TYR A 363 -7.73 -16.73 -3.36
N GLU A 364 -6.42 -16.88 -3.16
CA GLU A 364 -5.49 -15.76 -3.29
C GLU A 364 -5.09 -15.53 -4.77
N GLU A 365 -4.74 -16.61 -5.46
CA GLU A 365 -4.24 -16.56 -6.83
C GLU A 365 -5.33 -16.11 -7.80
N TRP A 366 -5.03 -15.06 -8.59
CA TRP A 366 -5.95 -14.52 -9.59
C TRP A 366 -6.43 -15.60 -10.58
N ALA A 367 -5.51 -16.45 -11.07
CA ALA A 367 -5.86 -17.50 -12.02
C ALA A 367 -6.90 -18.48 -11.46
N HIS A 368 -6.86 -18.75 -10.16
CA HIS A 368 -7.88 -19.58 -9.51
C HIS A 368 -9.18 -18.79 -9.31
N ARG A 369 -9.09 -17.57 -8.75
CA ARG A 369 -10.25 -16.69 -8.55
C ARG A 369 -11.06 -16.46 -9.82
N ALA A 370 -10.40 -16.12 -10.93
CA ALA A 370 -11.05 -15.85 -12.20
C ALA A 370 -11.79 -17.06 -12.77
N ARG A 371 -11.36 -18.29 -12.45
CA ARG A 371 -12.03 -19.53 -12.87
C ARG A 371 -13.27 -19.85 -12.04
N VAL A 372 -13.23 -19.60 -10.74
CA VAL A 372 -14.34 -19.92 -9.82
C VAL A 372 -15.35 -18.78 -9.66
N ASN A 373 -14.93 -17.55 -9.95
CA ASN A 373 -15.76 -16.34 -9.90
C ASN A 373 -15.77 -15.65 -11.28
N PRO A 374 -16.61 -16.13 -12.23
CA PRO A 374 -16.70 -15.57 -13.58
C PRO A 374 -17.15 -14.11 -13.57
N TRP A 375 -17.98 -13.70 -12.59
CA TRP A 375 -18.38 -12.30 -12.41
C TRP A 375 -17.17 -11.41 -12.11
N GLU A 376 -16.32 -11.77 -11.15
CA GLU A 376 -15.11 -11.00 -10.80
C GLU A 376 -14.17 -10.90 -12.01
N ALA A 377 -13.99 -12.00 -12.75
CA ALA A 377 -13.20 -12.02 -13.99
C ALA A 377 -13.74 -11.05 -15.05
N ARG A 378 -15.06 -11.03 -15.25
CA ARG A 378 -15.71 -10.16 -16.23
C ARG A 378 -15.66 -8.69 -15.84
N VAL A 379 -15.91 -8.35 -14.58
CA VAL A 379 -15.81 -6.96 -14.11
C VAL A 379 -14.39 -6.42 -14.32
N VAL A 380 -13.38 -7.22 -13.95
CA VAL A 380 -11.98 -6.87 -14.14
C VAL A 380 -11.64 -6.68 -15.62
N GLY A 381 -12.02 -7.63 -16.47
CA GLY A 381 -11.78 -7.54 -17.92
C GLY A 381 -12.47 -6.35 -18.57
N LEU A 382 -13.75 -6.11 -18.25
CA LEU A 382 -14.50 -4.95 -18.75
C LEU A 382 -13.89 -3.63 -18.28
N THR A 383 -13.35 -3.58 -17.06
CA THR A 383 -12.69 -2.36 -16.56
C THR A 383 -11.48 -2.00 -17.42
N GLY A 384 -10.69 -3.00 -17.83
CA GLY A 384 -9.58 -2.80 -18.76
C GLY A 384 -10.05 -2.27 -20.12
N TRP A 385 -11.11 -2.87 -20.69
CA TRP A 385 -11.69 -2.42 -21.95
C TRP A 385 -12.25 -1.00 -21.88
N PHE A 386 -12.98 -0.64 -20.81
CA PHE A 386 -13.47 0.72 -20.62
C PHE A 386 -12.34 1.72 -20.42
N ALA A 387 -11.31 1.36 -19.64
CA ALA A 387 -10.16 2.24 -19.45
C ALA A 387 -9.43 2.54 -20.77
N ALA A 388 -9.21 1.53 -21.60
CA ALA A 388 -8.67 1.71 -22.94
C ALA A 388 -9.63 2.55 -23.82
N GLY A 389 -10.93 2.28 -23.77
CA GLY A 389 -11.95 3.01 -24.53
C GLY A 389 -12.00 4.50 -24.18
N TRP A 390 -11.95 4.85 -22.89
CA TRP A 390 -11.90 6.25 -22.44
C TRP A 390 -10.62 6.95 -22.91
N MET A 391 -9.48 6.27 -22.82
CA MET A 391 -8.21 6.84 -23.28
C MET A 391 -8.18 7.03 -24.81
N LEU A 392 -8.72 6.08 -25.56
CA LEU A 392 -8.87 6.17 -27.01
C LEU A 392 -9.80 7.31 -27.41
N LEU A 393 -10.96 7.42 -26.76
CA LEU A 393 -11.90 8.51 -26.98
C LEU A 393 -11.25 9.86 -26.71
N GLY A 394 -10.50 9.99 -25.61
CA GLY A 394 -9.73 11.20 -25.29
C GLY A 394 -8.71 11.56 -26.37
N ALA A 395 -7.98 10.58 -26.90
CA ALA A 395 -7.00 10.78 -27.98
C ALA A 395 -7.67 11.20 -29.30
N VAL A 396 -8.79 10.57 -29.67
CA VAL A 396 -9.56 10.93 -30.87
C VAL A 396 -10.16 12.32 -30.76
N LEU A 397 -10.74 12.67 -29.60
CA LEU A 397 -11.26 14.01 -29.34
C LEU A 397 -10.13 15.05 -29.38
N ALA A 398 -8.96 14.76 -28.81
CA ALA A 398 -7.80 15.65 -28.91
C ALA A 398 -7.40 15.87 -30.37
N ALA A 399 -7.32 14.81 -31.17
CA ALA A 399 -7.00 14.90 -32.59
C ALA A 399 -8.01 15.78 -33.35
N LEU A 400 -9.31 15.55 -33.14
CA LEU A 400 -10.37 16.32 -33.78
C LEU A 400 -10.32 17.80 -33.40
N VAL A 401 -10.19 18.11 -32.10
CA VAL A 401 -10.16 19.50 -31.62
C VAL A 401 -8.92 20.23 -32.13
N LEU A 402 -7.74 19.60 -32.06
CA LEU A 402 -6.49 20.20 -32.56
C LEU A 402 -6.55 20.45 -34.08
N HIS A 403 -7.17 19.54 -34.83
CA HIS A 403 -7.37 19.71 -36.27
C HIS A 403 -8.36 20.84 -36.59
N LEU A 404 -9.50 20.89 -35.90
CA LEU A 404 -10.51 21.95 -36.09
C LEU A 404 -9.96 23.34 -35.75
N LEU A 405 -9.09 23.44 -34.73
CA LEU A 405 -8.43 24.68 -34.36
C LEU A 405 -7.24 25.05 -35.27
N GLN A 406 -6.88 24.19 -36.25
CA GLN A 406 -5.73 24.36 -37.14
C GLN A 406 -4.39 24.51 -36.39
N VAL A 407 -4.26 23.88 -35.22
CA VAL A 407 -3.04 23.85 -34.39
C VAL A 407 -2.36 22.47 -34.42
N ALA A 408 -2.93 21.52 -35.18
CA ALA A 408 -2.35 20.20 -35.36
C ALA A 408 -1.04 20.29 -36.14
N THR A 409 0.05 19.84 -35.52
CA THR A 409 1.38 19.72 -36.13
C THR A 409 1.74 18.26 -36.37
N ALA A 410 2.78 17.98 -37.16
CA ALA A 410 3.33 16.63 -37.33
C ALA A 410 3.69 15.99 -35.97
N LEU A 411 4.24 16.80 -35.05
CA LEU A 411 4.54 16.40 -33.68
C LEU A 411 3.28 15.96 -32.91
N SER A 412 2.18 16.71 -33.02
CA SER A 412 0.92 16.36 -32.36
C SER A 412 0.33 15.05 -32.90
N TRP A 413 0.45 14.79 -34.20
CA TRP A 413 0.02 13.54 -34.82
C TRP A 413 0.88 12.35 -34.39
N ALA A 414 2.20 12.52 -34.30
CA ALA A 414 3.10 11.50 -33.78
C ALA A 414 2.69 11.10 -32.34
N TRP A 415 2.38 12.08 -31.49
CA TRP A 415 1.85 11.82 -30.15
C TRP A 415 0.53 11.07 -30.16
N ILE A 416 -0.45 11.51 -30.95
CA ILE A 416 -1.77 10.85 -31.05
C ILE A 416 -1.61 9.39 -31.48
N VAL A 417 -0.80 9.12 -32.51
CA VAL A 417 -0.54 7.76 -33.00
C VAL A 417 0.11 6.90 -31.92
N MET A 418 1.14 7.41 -31.23
CA MET A 418 1.81 6.67 -30.16
C MET A 418 0.91 6.43 -28.93
N ILE A 419 0.05 7.39 -28.59
CA ILE A 419 -0.97 7.22 -27.54
C ILE A 419 -1.91 6.07 -27.91
N VAL A 420 -2.45 6.07 -29.13
CA VAL A 420 -3.41 5.06 -29.60
C VAL A 420 -2.79 3.67 -29.69
N LEU A 421 -1.58 3.56 -30.25
CA LEU A 421 -0.94 2.26 -30.49
C LEU A 421 -0.30 1.67 -29.23
N VAL A 422 0.20 2.49 -28.32
CA VAL A 422 0.99 2.02 -27.16
C VAL A 422 0.32 2.31 -25.84
N LEU A 423 -0.06 3.56 -25.57
CA LEU A 423 -0.52 3.94 -24.23
C LEU A 423 -1.95 3.48 -23.92
N VAL A 424 -2.84 3.50 -24.91
CA VAL A 424 -4.22 2.97 -24.79
C VAL A 424 -4.26 1.51 -24.35
N PRO A 425 -3.60 0.55 -25.05
CA PRO A 425 -3.62 -0.84 -24.64
C PRO A 425 -2.93 -1.05 -23.28
N LEU A 426 -1.82 -0.35 -23.01
CA LEU A 426 -1.14 -0.41 -21.71
C LEU A 426 -2.03 0.10 -20.57
N GLN A 427 -2.81 1.15 -20.80
CA GLN A 427 -3.73 1.68 -19.80
C GLN A 427 -4.87 0.70 -19.50
N GLY A 428 -5.37 -0.01 -20.52
CA GLY A 428 -6.32 -1.11 -20.33
C GLY A 428 -5.75 -2.23 -19.45
N LEU A 429 -4.52 -2.67 -19.74
CA LEU A 429 -3.82 -3.69 -18.95
C LEU A 429 -3.52 -3.22 -17.52
N ALA A 430 -3.14 -1.96 -17.34
CA ALA A 430 -2.90 -1.37 -16.03
C ALA A 430 -4.19 -1.36 -15.19
N ALA A 431 -5.30 -0.87 -15.75
CA ALA A 431 -6.59 -0.86 -15.08
C ALA A 431 -7.08 -2.28 -14.72
N GLU A 432 -6.89 -3.24 -15.62
CA GLU A 432 -7.18 -4.65 -15.34
C GLU A 432 -6.34 -5.15 -14.15
N ALA A 433 -5.01 -4.96 -14.20
CA ALA A 433 -4.10 -5.38 -13.13
C ALA A 433 -4.44 -4.73 -11.78
N ALA A 434 -4.83 -3.45 -11.78
CA ALA A 434 -5.31 -2.75 -10.59
C ALA A 434 -6.56 -3.41 -10.00
N MET A 435 -7.55 -3.73 -10.83
CA MET A 435 -8.79 -4.35 -10.35
C MET A 435 -8.61 -5.80 -9.91
N ARG A 436 -7.69 -6.57 -10.52
CA ARG A 436 -7.32 -7.93 -10.04
C ARG A 436 -6.92 -7.93 -8.56
N ALA A 437 -6.23 -6.87 -8.12
CA ALA A 437 -5.75 -6.74 -6.74
C ALA A 437 -6.71 -5.97 -5.83
N GLY A 438 -7.43 -4.97 -6.36
CA GLY A 438 -8.12 -3.97 -5.55
C GLY A 438 -9.62 -3.77 -5.81
N LEU A 439 -10.26 -4.57 -6.68
CA LEU A 439 -11.70 -4.41 -6.97
C LEU A 439 -12.56 -4.45 -5.68
N ARG A 440 -12.24 -5.36 -4.77
CA ARG A 440 -12.97 -5.53 -3.50
C ARG A 440 -12.88 -4.30 -2.61
N ASP A 441 -11.74 -3.62 -2.65
CA ASP A 441 -11.50 -2.38 -1.93
C ASP A 441 -12.32 -1.21 -2.51
N VAL A 442 -12.57 -1.22 -3.82
CA VAL A 442 -13.41 -0.24 -4.52
C VAL A 442 -14.89 -0.44 -4.19
N LEU A 443 -15.35 -1.70 -4.11
CA LEU A 443 -16.77 -2.03 -3.91
C LEU A 443 -17.20 -1.98 -2.45
N TYR A 444 -16.40 -2.54 -1.55
CA TYR A 444 -16.78 -2.76 -0.15
C TYR A 444 -16.08 -1.82 0.83
N GLY A 445 -15.03 -1.10 0.41
CA GLY A 445 -14.18 -0.31 1.31
C GLY A 445 -12.93 -1.08 1.77
N PRO A 446 -12.14 -0.58 2.72
CA PRO A 446 -10.88 -1.21 3.12
C PRO A 446 -11.08 -2.58 3.79
N ALA A 447 -10.11 -3.47 3.61
CA ALA A 447 -10.21 -4.84 4.12
C ALA A 447 -10.25 -4.95 5.65
N GLY A 448 -9.55 -4.05 6.34
CA GLY A 448 -9.50 -4.01 7.80
C GLY A 448 -10.86 -3.79 8.48
N ASP A 449 -11.87 -3.32 7.74
CA ASP A 449 -13.24 -3.18 8.25
C ASP A 449 -13.97 -4.53 8.37
N PHE A 450 -13.45 -5.59 7.74
CA PHE A 450 -14.12 -6.90 7.64
C PHE A 450 -13.30 -8.05 8.20
N MET A 451 -11.98 -7.90 8.25
CA MET A 451 -11.09 -8.92 8.78
C MET A 451 -9.83 -8.28 9.34
N LEU A 452 -9.46 -8.68 10.56
CA LEU A 452 -8.19 -8.35 11.18
C LEU A 452 -7.24 -9.52 11.04
N ARG A 453 -6.01 -9.21 10.67
CA ARG A 453 -4.94 -10.18 10.58
C ARG A 453 -4.24 -10.29 11.93
N GLU A 454 -3.87 -11.51 12.32
CA GLU A 454 -2.93 -11.70 13.42
C GLU A 454 -1.57 -11.09 13.06
N SER A 455 -1.03 -10.28 13.96
CA SER A 455 0.30 -9.70 13.78
C SER A 455 1.04 -9.72 15.09
N PRO A 456 2.34 -10.07 15.10
CA PRO A 456 3.15 -9.91 16.30
C PRO A 456 3.22 -8.43 16.68
N TYR A 457 3.44 -8.15 17.96
CA TYR A 457 3.67 -6.80 18.46
C TYR A 457 4.79 -6.13 17.64
N ALA A 458 4.42 -5.21 16.76
CA ALA A 458 5.36 -4.48 15.92
C ALA A 458 5.59 -3.10 16.52
N LEU A 459 6.84 -2.64 16.49
CA LEU A 459 7.32 -1.34 16.98
C LEU A 459 6.61 -0.10 16.40
N VAL A 460 5.53 -0.23 15.61
CA VAL A 460 4.77 0.89 15.03
C VAL A 460 3.57 1.31 15.88
N ALA A 461 3.10 0.44 16.78
CA ALA A 461 2.14 0.78 17.82
C ALA A 461 2.14 -0.36 18.86
N PRO A 462 2.16 -0.11 20.17
CA PRO A 462 1.66 -1.12 21.09
C PRO A 462 0.15 -1.28 20.82
N ASP A 463 -0.29 -2.52 20.87
CA ASP A 463 -1.52 -2.97 20.23
C ASP A 463 -2.79 -2.22 20.68
N LEU A 464 -3.64 -1.94 19.69
CA LEU A 464 -5.08 -2.02 19.91
C LEU A 464 -5.43 -3.50 19.97
N GLY A 465 -5.65 -3.99 21.18
CA GLY A 465 -6.25 -5.29 21.46
C GLY A 465 -7.42 -5.12 22.43
N THR A 466 -8.11 -6.22 22.70
CA THR A 466 -9.14 -6.24 23.76
C THR A 466 -8.51 -5.79 25.10
N ARG A 467 -9.32 -5.43 26.10
CA ARG A 467 -8.80 -5.12 27.46
C ARG A 467 -7.80 -6.18 27.95
N ALA A 468 -8.08 -7.46 27.66
CA ALA A 468 -7.25 -8.60 28.02
C ALA A 468 -5.90 -8.66 27.28
N ASP A 469 -5.85 -8.33 25.98
CA ASP A 469 -4.59 -8.35 25.20
C ASP A 469 -3.62 -7.25 25.65
N ARG A 470 -4.14 -6.12 26.13
CA ARG A 470 -3.35 -5.00 26.66
C ARG A 470 -2.87 -5.24 28.09
N ALA A 471 -3.62 -6.01 28.88
CA ALA A 471 -3.17 -6.46 30.20
C ALA A 471 -1.92 -7.36 30.13
N LYS A 472 -1.76 -8.11 29.04
CA LYS A 472 -0.61 -8.99 28.84
C LYS A 472 0.70 -8.24 28.55
N ASP A 473 0.63 -6.99 28.07
CA ASP A 473 1.81 -6.19 27.72
C ASP A 473 2.48 -5.57 28.97
N PRO A 474 3.73 -5.94 29.31
CA PRO A 474 4.44 -5.43 30.48
C PRO A 474 4.73 -3.92 30.41
N ALA A 475 4.87 -3.32 29.22
CA ALA A 475 5.12 -1.89 29.07
C ALA A 475 3.84 -1.06 29.31
N VAL A 476 2.69 -1.57 28.86
CA VAL A 476 1.38 -0.97 29.11
C VAL A 476 1.03 -1.03 30.59
N ARG A 477 1.29 -2.18 31.24
CA ARG A 477 1.13 -2.33 32.71
C ARG A 477 2.00 -1.35 33.50
N ALA A 478 3.26 -1.19 33.12
CA ALA A 478 4.17 -0.25 33.79
C ALA A 478 3.72 1.23 33.63
N ALA A 479 3.25 1.62 32.45
CA ALA A 479 2.75 2.97 32.19
C ALA A 479 1.41 3.27 32.90
N LEU A 480 0.48 2.30 32.93
CA LEU A 480 -0.75 2.39 33.72
C LEU A 480 -0.45 2.53 35.22
N ARG A 481 0.46 1.70 35.77
CA ARG A 481 0.92 1.79 37.16
C ARG A 481 1.50 3.16 37.49
N LYS A 482 2.35 3.73 36.60
CA LYS A 482 2.90 5.08 36.79
C LYS A 482 1.84 6.18 36.80
N ARG A 483 0.82 6.10 35.94
CA ARG A 483 -0.27 7.08 35.91
C ARG A 483 -1.17 7.00 37.14
N LEU A 484 -1.41 5.79 37.63
CA LEU A 484 -2.21 5.56 38.84
C LEU A 484 -1.44 6.00 40.10
N GLN A 485 -0.12 5.80 40.14
CA GLN A 485 0.75 6.38 41.17
C GLN A 485 0.78 7.91 41.11
N ALA A 486 0.75 8.49 39.90
CA ALA A 486 0.73 9.94 39.70
C ALA A 486 -0.64 10.59 39.96
N ALA A 487 -1.74 9.84 39.84
CA ALA A 487 -3.11 10.32 40.08
C ALA A 487 -3.45 10.47 41.57
N GLY A 488 -2.55 10.08 42.48
CA GLY A 488 -2.79 10.07 43.92
C GLY A 488 -3.64 8.86 44.29
N GLY A 489 -3.00 7.84 44.86
CA GLY A 489 -3.63 6.58 45.21
C GLY A 489 -4.71 6.75 46.26
N ASP A 490 -5.97 6.71 45.83
CA ASP A 490 -7.11 6.42 46.69
C ASP A 490 -7.37 4.90 46.62
N PRO A 491 -7.22 4.14 47.73
CA PRO A 491 -7.29 2.67 47.72
C PRO A 491 -8.61 2.09 47.21
N ASP A 492 -9.69 2.89 47.26
CA ASP A 492 -11.06 2.47 46.95
C ASP A 492 -11.57 3.01 45.59
N ALA A 493 -10.71 3.64 44.78
CA ALA A 493 -11.11 4.13 43.48
C ALA A 493 -11.45 2.96 42.53
N PRO A 494 -12.58 2.99 41.80
CA PRO A 494 -13.00 1.92 40.88
C PRO A 494 -12.00 1.63 39.74
N GLN A 495 -11.00 2.50 39.56
CA GLN A 495 -9.91 2.37 38.59
C GLN A 495 -8.77 1.46 39.09
N LEU A 496 -8.66 1.21 40.40
CA LEU A 496 -7.70 0.27 41.01
C LEU A 496 -8.21 -1.18 40.90
N LEU A 497 -9.53 -1.37 41.00
CA LEU A 497 -10.23 -2.62 40.65
C LEU A 497 -10.02 -2.98 39.18
N GLU A 498 -10.01 -1.99 38.26
CA GLU A 498 -9.66 -2.26 36.85
C GLU A 498 -8.23 -2.82 36.68
N ILE A 499 -7.27 -2.47 37.54
CA ILE A 499 -5.90 -3.05 37.50
C ILE A 499 -5.92 -4.51 37.97
N PHE A 500 -6.65 -4.79 39.05
CA PHE A 500 -6.79 -6.16 39.56
C PHE A 500 -7.55 -7.05 38.58
N ASP A 501 -8.58 -6.53 37.91
CA ASP A 501 -9.30 -7.21 36.83
C ASP A 501 -8.42 -7.39 35.59
N LEU A 502 -7.53 -6.45 35.28
CA LEU A 502 -6.59 -6.59 34.16
C LEU A 502 -5.48 -7.60 34.48
N ASP A 503 -4.87 -7.56 35.68
CA ASP A 503 -3.84 -8.53 36.09
C ASP A 503 -4.44 -9.95 36.29
N THR A 504 -5.75 -10.09 36.58
CA THR A 504 -6.45 -11.39 36.63
C THR A 504 -7.07 -11.85 35.30
N ALA A 505 -7.40 -10.96 34.37
CA ALA A 505 -7.91 -11.30 33.02
C ALA A 505 -6.86 -11.97 32.11
N GLY A 506 -5.59 -12.00 32.52
CA GLY A 506 -4.58 -12.85 31.90
C GLY A 506 -4.78 -14.35 32.20
N GLU A 507 -5.45 -14.67 33.31
CA GLU A 507 -5.57 -16.03 33.86
C GLU A 507 -7.02 -16.53 34.03
N ARG A 508 -8.02 -15.64 34.03
CA ARG A 508 -9.44 -16.01 34.05
C ARG A 508 -10.05 -16.06 32.65
N LEU A 509 -10.54 -17.24 32.25
CA LEU A 509 -11.56 -17.31 31.21
C LEU A 509 -12.86 -16.76 31.82
N TRP A 510 -13.56 -15.90 31.10
CA TRP A 510 -14.81 -15.25 31.53
C TRP A 510 -15.72 -16.16 32.37
N VAL A 511 -16.00 -15.76 33.60
CA VAL A 511 -17.06 -16.32 34.44
C VAL A 511 -18.20 -15.31 34.40
N ASP A 512 -19.41 -15.77 34.06
CA ASP A 512 -20.60 -14.92 34.04
C ASP A 512 -21.11 -14.76 35.49
N ASP A 513 -20.76 -13.64 36.13
CA ASP A 513 -21.14 -13.32 37.50
C ASP A 513 -22.66 -13.13 37.68
N SER A 514 -23.46 -13.17 36.60
CA SER A 514 -24.92 -13.10 36.67
C SER A 514 -25.60 -14.44 36.97
N GLU A 515 -24.86 -15.56 36.93
CA GLU A 515 -25.37 -16.87 37.33
C GLU A 515 -25.00 -17.22 38.79
N PRO A 516 -25.98 -17.47 39.69
CA PRO A 516 -25.70 -17.88 41.05
C PRO A 516 -25.06 -19.29 41.04
N GLY A 517 -23.75 -19.35 41.27
CA GLY A 517 -22.96 -20.58 41.32
C GLY A 517 -21.76 -20.63 40.35
N ALA A 518 -21.49 -19.61 39.54
CA ALA A 518 -20.37 -19.70 38.61
C ALA A 518 -19.00 -19.65 39.35
N GLY A 519 -18.35 -20.81 39.51
CA GLY A 519 -17.00 -20.97 40.10
C GLY A 519 -15.99 -21.49 39.08
N ASP A 520 -14.71 -21.12 39.28
CA ASP A 520 -13.57 -21.40 38.40
C ASP A 520 -13.35 -22.93 38.24
N THR A 521 -13.46 -23.48 37.02
CA THR A 521 -13.21 -24.91 36.75
C THR A 521 -11.77 -25.21 36.30
N ALA A 522 -10.89 -24.20 36.29
CA ALA A 522 -9.51 -24.36 35.84
C ALA A 522 -8.52 -24.48 37.02
N VAL A 523 -7.67 -25.51 36.99
CA VAL A 523 -6.58 -25.71 37.95
C VAL A 523 -5.47 -24.68 37.69
N ARG A 524 -5.19 -23.78 38.65
CA ARG A 524 -4.08 -22.83 38.55
C ARG A 524 -2.78 -23.48 39.04
N GLU A 525 -1.66 -23.15 38.39
CA GLU A 525 -0.34 -23.68 38.76
C GLU A 525 0.08 -23.24 40.18
N ALA A 526 -0.34 -22.05 40.61
CA ALA A 526 -0.13 -21.52 41.96
C ALA A 526 -1.01 -22.19 43.04
N ASP A 527 -2.16 -22.75 42.65
CA ASP A 527 -3.08 -23.45 43.55
C ASP A 527 -2.64 -24.93 43.70
N LEU A 528 -2.12 -25.53 42.62
CA LEU A 528 -1.36 -26.79 42.65
C LEU A 528 -0.15 -26.71 43.58
N ALA A 529 0.62 -25.62 43.52
CA ALA A 529 1.76 -25.39 44.41
C ALA A 529 1.36 -25.19 45.88
N ARG A 530 0.12 -24.81 46.16
CA ARG A 530 -0.46 -24.66 47.51
C ARG A 530 -1.28 -25.88 47.96
N GLY A 531 -1.37 -26.92 47.14
CA GLY A 531 -2.12 -28.15 47.44
C GLY A 531 -3.63 -28.00 47.38
N THR A 532 -4.15 -26.92 46.80
CA THR A 532 -5.58 -26.67 46.62
C THR A 532 -6.02 -27.12 45.23
N LEU A 533 -6.77 -28.22 45.18
CA LEU A 533 -7.38 -28.74 43.96
C LEU A 533 -8.82 -28.24 43.82
N PRO A 534 -9.34 -28.01 42.60
CA PRO A 534 -10.74 -27.70 42.40
C PRO A 534 -11.63 -28.86 42.87
N ASP A 535 -12.81 -28.54 43.39
CA ASP A 535 -13.84 -29.52 43.70
C ASP A 535 -14.41 -30.09 42.38
N PHE A 536 -14.15 -31.37 42.12
CA PHE A 536 -14.59 -32.05 40.90
C PHE A 536 -16.03 -32.56 40.97
N GLY A 537 -16.83 -32.07 41.92
CA GLY A 537 -18.25 -32.44 42.02
C GLY A 537 -18.47 -33.85 42.57
N GLY A 538 -17.68 -34.23 43.57
CA GLY A 538 -17.94 -35.45 44.35
C GLY A 538 -19.22 -35.33 45.18
N GLU A 539 -19.83 -36.46 45.54
CA GLU A 539 -21.03 -36.51 46.39
C GLU A 539 -20.80 -35.70 47.68
N GLY A 540 -21.60 -34.64 47.86
CA GLY A 540 -21.45 -33.63 48.93
C GLY A 540 -21.10 -32.22 48.44
N SER A 541 -20.83 -32.03 47.14
CA SER A 541 -20.60 -30.72 46.54
C SER A 541 -21.88 -29.87 46.53
N ALA A 542 -21.75 -28.56 46.83
CA ALA A 542 -22.85 -27.60 46.80
C ALA A 542 -23.49 -27.43 45.39
N PHE A 543 -22.85 -27.96 44.34
CA PHE A 543 -23.32 -27.93 42.96
C PHE A 543 -24.25 -29.08 42.56
N THR A 544 -24.30 -30.16 43.33
CA THR A 544 -25.30 -31.22 43.15
C THR A 544 -26.44 -30.94 44.11
N GLY A 545 -27.41 -30.12 43.69
CA GLY A 545 -28.53 -29.69 44.53
C GLY A 545 -29.14 -30.84 45.35
N GLY A 546 -28.97 -30.77 46.67
CA GLY A 546 -29.53 -31.68 47.65
C GLY A 546 -29.42 -31.06 49.04
N GLY A 547 -30.54 -30.52 49.55
CA GLY A 547 -30.62 -29.86 50.84
C GLY A 547 -30.83 -30.80 52.03
N GLN A 548 -30.51 -30.27 53.22
CA GLN A 548 -30.97 -30.62 54.59
C GLN A 548 -30.75 -32.07 55.11
N GLU A 549 -30.08 -32.12 56.27
CA GLU A 549 -29.66 -33.26 57.13
C GLU A 549 -30.75 -34.32 57.47
N PRO A 550 -30.45 -35.40 58.25
CA PRO A 550 -29.36 -36.40 58.20
C PRO A 550 -29.91 -37.85 58.30
N ALA A 551 -29.24 -38.86 57.73
CA ALA A 551 -29.49 -40.27 58.13
C ALA A 551 -28.31 -41.21 57.80
N ALA A 552 -27.82 -41.86 58.86
CA ALA A 552 -27.20 -43.18 58.97
C ALA A 552 -26.35 -43.76 57.80
N LEU A 553 -25.04 -43.87 58.07
CA LEU A 553 -24.12 -44.99 57.77
C LEU A 553 -24.52 -45.94 56.63
N GLU A 554 -23.81 -45.84 55.50
CA GLU A 554 -23.24 -46.99 54.80
C GLU A 554 -22.01 -46.53 53.99
N ALA A 555 -20.94 -47.33 54.01
CA ALA A 555 -19.61 -46.97 53.53
C ALA A 555 -19.56 -46.78 51.99
N PRO A 556 -18.71 -45.88 51.46
CA PRO A 556 -18.63 -45.62 50.02
C PRO A 556 -17.98 -46.80 49.28
N GLN A 557 -18.76 -47.52 48.46
CA GLN A 557 -18.29 -48.54 47.52
C GLN A 557 -17.81 -47.92 46.21
N HIS A 558 -16.70 -47.18 46.20
CA HIS A 558 -16.01 -46.83 44.95
C HIS A 558 -14.50 -46.97 45.09
N GLY A 559 -14.04 -48.23 45.21
CA GLY A 559 -12.65 -48.60 45.01
C GLY A 559 -12.35 -48.84 43.53
N ILE A 560 -11.18 -48.40 43.07
CA ILE A 560 -10.64 -48.70 41.74
C ILE A 560 -10.51 -50.22 41.60
N PRO A 561 -11.07 -50.86 40.56
CA PRO A 561 -10.99 -52.31 40.42
C PRO A 561 -9.55 -52.76 40.13
N GLU A 562 -8.98 -53.57 41.02
CA GLU A 562 -7.58 -54.03 40.97
C GLU A 562 -7.34 -55.17 39.95
N SER A 563 -8.31 -55.55 39.11
CA SER A 563 -8.07 -56.60 38.12
C SER A 563 -8.87 -56.46 36.82
N LEU A 564 -8.23 -56.87 35.71
CA LEU A 564 -8.71 -56.81 34.33
C LEU A 564 -10.00 -57.62 34.03
N GLY A 565 -10.51 -58.37 35.02
CA GLY A 565 -11.75 -59.14 34.89
C GLY A 565 -13.04 -58.31 34.95
N GLY A 566 -12.99 -57.07 35.45
CA GLY A 566 -14.17 -56.21 35.64
C GLY A 566 -14.66 -55.46 34.40
N LEU A 567 -13.99 -55.58 33.25
CA LEU A 567 -14.28 -54.83 32.02
C LEU A 567 -15.13 -55.60 30.99
N ARG A 568 -15.74 -56.72 31.37
CA ARG A 568 -16.67 -57.45 30.49
C ARG A 568 -18.04 -57.63 31.14
N ASP A 569 -18.97 -56.92 30.52
CA ASP A 569 -20.30 -57.38 30.10
C ASP A 569 -21.48 -56.68 30.78
N ARG A 570 -22.20 -55.90 29.96
CA ARG A 570 -23.66 -55.68 30.01
C ARG A 570 -24.08 -54.98 28.72
N ARG A 571 -24.21 -55.76 27.65
CA ARG A 571 -25.20 -55.47 26.60
C ARG A 571 -26.55 -55.99 27.08
N ARG A 572 -27.48 -55.10 27.35
CA ARG A 572 -28.89 -55.19 26.97
C ARG A 572 -29.47 -53.79 26.90
#